data_AF-A0A645HL88-F1
#
_entry.id   AF-A0A645HL88-F1
#
_cell.length_a   1.000
_cell.length_b   1.000
_cell.length_c   1.000
_cell.angle_alpha   90.00
_cell.angle_beta   90.00
_cell.angle_gamma   90.00
#
_symmetry.space_group_name_H-M   'P 1'
#
loop_
_entity.id
_entity.type
_entity.pdbx_description
1 polymer ?
#
loop_
_entity_poly.entity_id
_entity_poly.type
_entity_poly.pdbx_seq_one_letter_code
_entity_poly.pdbx_strand_id
1 'polypeptide(L)'
;MKPGDKEYEKLRRSISEFGYVEPVVWNSRTGNVVGGHQRLKVLVDLGHTEIDCVVVDLDPQREKALNVALNKIQGDWDENKLASLMADFDAQAFDVSLTGFDAAEVDALLNKFYSKEAIEDDFDADEVSRHRGVGWPVRTVRQSLAAG
;
A
#
# COMPACT_ATOMS: atom_id res chain seq x y z
N MET A 1 -8.61 11.04 -2.09
CA MET A 1 -9.97 11.41 -2.50
C MET A 1 -10.81 11.77 -1.27
N LYS A 2 -11.77 12.69 -1.40
CA LYS A 2 -12.69 13.18 -0.36
C LYS A 2 -14.08 13.43 -0.96
N PRO A 3 -15.15 13.54 -0.13
CA PRO A 3 -16.47 13.94 -0.59
C PRO A 3 -16.44 15.19 -1.47
N GLY A 4 -17.14 15.16 -2.60
CA GLY A 4 -17.12 16.21 -3.62
C GLY A 4 -16.07 16.06 -4.73
N ASP A 5 -15.08 15.17 -4.59
CA ASP A 5 -14.17 14.84 -5.71
C ASP A 5 -14.94 14.04 -6.78
N LYS A 6 -14.70 14.29 -8.08
CA LYS A 6 -15.40 13.58 -9.18
C LYS A 6 -15.30 12.05 -9.07
N GLU A 7 -14.10 11.54 -8.81
CA GLU A 7 -13.87 10.09 -8.68
C GLU A 7 -14.52 9.50 -7.42
N TYR A 8 -14.57 10.28 -6.33
CA TYR A 8 -15.27 9.88 -5.13
C TYR A 8 -16.77 9.73 -5.39
N GLU A 9 -17.40 10.71 -6.04
CA GLU A 9 -18.84 10.68 -6.31
C GLU A 9 -19.23 9.55 -7.27
N LYS A 10 -18.38 9.25 -8.27
CA LYS A 10 -18.56 8.09 -9.15
C LYS A 10 -18.53 6.78 -8.34
N LEU A 11 -17.53 6.61 -7.49
CA LEU A 11 -17.39 5.40 -6.68
C LEU A 11 -18.53 5.26 -5.66
N ARG A 12 -18.91 6.36 -5.00
CA ARG A 12 -20.08 6.43 -4.09
C ARG A 12 -21.35 6.01 -4.81
N ARG A 13 -21.63 6.57 -5.99
CA ARG A 13 -22.82 6.22 -6.76
C ARG A 13 -22.83 4.75 -7.16
N SER A 14 -21.70 4.20 -7.58
CA SER A 14 -21.58 2.78 -7.91
C SER A 14 -21.87 1.89 -6.69
N ILE A 15 -21.28 2.21 -5.53
CA ILE A 15 -21.50 1.47 -4.28
C ILE A 15 -22.95 1.59 -3.80
N SER A 16 -23.58 2.76 -3.92
CA SER A 16 -24.98 2.94 -3.53
C SER A 16 -25.96 2.20 -4.45
N GLU A 17 -25.64 2.05 -5.74
CA GLU A 17 -26.51 1.39 -6.72
C GLU A 17 -26.34 -0.13 -6.73
N PHE A 18 -25.10 -0.61 -6.70
CA PHE A 18 -24.76 -2.03 -6.91
C PHE A 18 -24.22 -2.73 -5.65
N GLY A 19 -24.05 -1.99 -4.55
CA GLY A 19 -23.29 -2.46 -3.41
C GLY A 19 -21.78 -2.43 -3.66
N TYR A 20 -21.00 -2.89 -2.68
CA TYR A 20 -19.54 -3.02 -2.82
C TYR A 20 -19.20 -4.43 -3.32
N VAL A 21 -19.29 -4.63 -4.63
CA VAL A 21 -19.09 -5.96 -5.28
C VAL A 21 -17.69 -6.53 -5.05
N GLU A 22 -16.69 -5.67 -4.91
CA GLU A 22 -15.33 -6.07 -4.54
C GLU A 22 -15.09 -5.83 -3.04
N PRO A 23 -14.79 -6.87 -2.25
CA PRO A 23 -14.49 -6.72 -0.83
C PRO A 23 -13.15 -6.02 -0.60
N VAL A 24 -12.96 -5.50 0.62
CA VAL A 24 -11.67 -4.95 1.09
C VAL A 24 -10.73 -6.10 1.43
N VAL A 25 -9.42 -5.95 1.22
CA VAL A 25 -8.41 -6.95 1.64
C VAL A 25 -7.76 -6.47 2.93
N TRP A 26 -7.79 -7.29 3.97
CA TRP A 26 -7.26 -6.98 5.30
C TRP A 26 -6.29 -8.05 5.77
N ASN A 27 -5.15 -7.64 6.31
CA ASN A 27 -4.16 -8.57 6.86
C ASN A 27 -4.37 -8.72 8.37
N SER A 28 -4.74 -9.93 8.79
CA SER A 28 -4.96 -10.28 10.18
C SER A 28 -3.69 -10.21 11.04
N ARG A 29 -2.50 -10.41 10.44
CA ARG A 29 -1.22 -10.39 11.17
C ARG A 29 -0.80 -8.99 11.60
N THR A 30 -0.98 -8.01 10.72
CA THR A 30 -0.55 -6.62 10.94
C THR A 30 -1.70 -5.71 11.37
N GLY A 31 -2.94 -6.10 11.07
CA GLY A 31 -4.13 -5.28 11.24
C GLY A 31 -4.35 -4.25 10.12
N ASN A 32 -3.57 -4.29 9.03
CA ASN A 32 -3.62 -3.29 7.97
C ASN A 32 -4.56 -3.68 6.83
N VAL A 33 -5.13 -2.66 6.19
CA VAL A 33 -5.82 -2.82 4.90
C VAL A 33 -4.77 -2.92 3.80
N VAL A 34 -4.82 -3.99 3.01
CA VAL A 34 -3.89 -4.24 1.91
C VAL A 34 -4.45 -3.71 0.58
N GLY A 35 -5.78 -3.78 0.40
CA GLY A 35 -6.45 -3.37 -0.84
C GLY A 35 -7.86 -2.83 -0.59
N GLY A 36 -8.35 -1.98 -1.50
CA GLY A 36 -9.69 -1.39 -1.39
C GLY A 36 -9.77 -0.11 -0.54
N HIS A 37 -8.64 0.60 -0.32
CA HIS A 37 -8.58 1.82 0.50
C HIS A 37 -9.60 2.90 0.15
N GLN A 38 -9.79 3.18 -1.15
CA GLN A 38 -10.75 4.19 -1.61
C GLN A 38 -12.19 3.76 -1.31
N ARG A 39 -12.49 2.48 -1.51
CA ARG A 39 -13.80 1.87 -1.25
C ARG A 39 -14.13 1.91 0.24
N LEU A 40 -13.17 1.51 1.09
CA LEU A 40 -13.33 1.59 2.53
C LEU A 40 -13.65 3.01 2.99
N LYS A 41 -12.95 4.01 2.44
CA LYS A 41 -13.23 5.42 2.75
C LYS A 41 -14.67 5.82 2.42
N VAL A 42 -15.16 5.46 1.23
CA VAL A 42 -16.55 5.75 0.85
C VAL A 42 -17.54 5.02 1.75
N LEU A 43 -17.29 3.76 2.11
CA LEU A 43 -18.16 2.96 2.98
C LEU A 43 -18.24 3.56 4.40
N VAL A 44 -17.13 4.03 4.95
CA VAL A 44 -17.12 4.75 6.23
C VAL A 44 -17.92 6.05 6.13
N ASP A 45 -17.72 6.83 5.06
CA ASP A 45 -18.45 8.09 4.84
C ASP A 45 -19.96 7.86 4.59
N LEU A 46 -20.35 6.66 4.15
CA LEU A 46 -21.75 6.22 4.03
C LEU A 46 -22.34 5.71 5.37
N GLY A 47 -21.53 5.62 6.43
CA GLY A 47 -21.95 5.21 7.76
C GLY A 47 -21.90 3.71 8.03
N HIS A 48 -21.25 2.92 7.18
CA HIS A 48 -21.05 1.49 7.45
C HIS A 48 -20.09 1.30 8.63
N THR A 49 -20.53 0.55 9.64
CA THR A 49 -19.70 0.15 10.79
C THR A 49 -19.07 -1.22 10.61
N GLU A 50 -19.66 -2.06 9.75
CA GLU A 50 -19.19 -3.41 9.43
C GLU A 50 -19.28 -3.64 7.93
N ILE A 51 -18.28 -4.35 7.38
CA ILE A 51 -18.15 -4.68 5.97
C ILE A 51 -17.54 -6.08 5.81
N ASP A 52 -17.84 -6.73 4.68
CA ASP A 52 -17.16 -7.95 4.27
C ASP A 52 -15.75 -7.65 3.78
N CYS A 53 -14.80 -8.50 4.19
CA CYS A 53 -13.41 -8.39 3.76
C CYS A 53 -12.79 -9.77 3.47
N VAL A 54 -11.80 -9.78 2.58
CA VAL A 54 -10.91 -10.92 2.37
C VAL A 54 -9.79 -10.83 3.39
N VAL A 55 -9.69 -11.83 4.25
CA VAL A 55 -8.66 -11.91 5.28
C VAL A 55 -7.45 -12.66 4.74
N VAL A 56 -6.28 -12.05 4.88
CA VAL A 56 -4.99 -12.69 4.61
C VAL A 56 -4.15 -12.75 5.89
N ASP A 57 -3.16 -13.64 5.91
CA ASP A 57 -2.17 -13.76 6.98
C ASP A 57 -0.77 -13.70 6.33
N LEU A 58 -0.25 -12.49 6.20
CA LEU A 58 1.01 -12.21 5.51
C LEU A 58 1.98 -11.53 6.46
N ASP A 59 3.27 -11.86 6.35
CA ASP A 59 4.31 -11.05 6.97
C ASP A 59 4.37 -9.65 6.31
N PRO A 60 5.01 -8.66 6.97
CA PRO A 60 5.05 -7.29 6.46
C PRO A 60 5.64 -7.14 5.06
N GLN A 61 6.57 -8.01 4.63
CA GLN A 61 7.15 -7.92 3.28
C GLN A 61 6.14 -8.41 2.24
N ARG A 62 5.50 -9.56 2.48
CA ARG A 62 4.43 -10.08 1.61
C ARG A 62 3.21 -9.18 1.56
N GLU A 63 2.84 -8.54 2.67
CA GLU A 63 1.79 -7.52 2.71
C GLU A 63 2.11 -6.36 1.75
N LYS A 64 3.33 -5.80 1.84
CA LYS A 64 3.77 -4.73 0.96
C LYS A 64 3.75 -5.18 -0.51
N ALA A 65 4.24 -6.38 -0.80
CA ALA A 65 4.24 -6.92 -2.16
C ALA A 65 2.81 -7.09 -2.71
N LEU A 66 1.87 -7.56 -1.89
CA LEU A 66 0.47 -7.66 -2.29
C LEU A 66 -0.17 -6.28 -2.49
N ASN A 67 0.13 -5.30 -1.63
CA ASN A 67 -0.30 -3.92 -1.84
C ASN A 67 0.22 -3.37 -3.17
N VAL A 68 1.46 -3.69 -3.53
CA VAL A 68 2.04 -3.34 -4.83
C VAL A 68 1.27 -4.01 -5.97
N ALA A 69 1.11 -5.34 -5.92
CA ALA A 69 0.40 -6.09 -6.96
C ALA A 69 -1.03 -5.57 -7.18
N LEU A 70 -1.76 -5.27 -6.09
CA LEU A 70 -3.15 -4.81 -6.18
C LEU A 70 -3.28 -3.42 -6.83
N ASN A 71 -2.42 -2.44 -6.49
CA ASN A 71 -2.54 -1.14 -7.18
C ASN A 71 -1.97 -1.20 -8.61
N LYS A 72 -1.12 -2.18 -8.98
CA LYS A 72 -0.58 -2.28 -10.34
C LYS A 72 -1.67 -2.63 -11.33
N ILE A 73 -2.52 -3.55 -10.91
CA ILE A 73 -3.64 -4.03 -11.71
C ILE A 73 -4.73 -2.95 -11.84
N GLN A 74 -4.84 -2.03 -10.87
CA GLN A 74 -5.99 -1.13 -10.72
C GLN A 74 -5.70 0.38 -10.87
N GLY A 75 -4.45 0.86 -11.02
CA GLY A 75 -4.17 2.30 -11.10
C GLY A 75 -2.77 2.73 -11.51
N ASP A 76 -2.57 4.06 -11.49
CA ASP A 76 -1.31 4.75 -11.79
C ASP A 76 -0.43 4.91 -10.54
N TRP A 77 0.91 4.94 -10.72
CA TRP A 77 1.88 5.02 -9.64
C TRP A 77 2.69 6.31 -9.65
N ASP A 78 3.12 6.74 -8.46
CA ASP A 78 4.29 7.60 -8.34
C ASP A 78 5.53 6.74 -8.59
N GLU A 79 6.08 6.84 -9.80
CA GLU A 79 7.24 6.07 -10.23
C GLU A 79 8.44 6.21 -9.29
N ASN A 80 8.61 7.34 -8.59
CA ASN A 80 9.73 7.50 -7.66
C ASN A 80 9.54 6.66 -6.39
N LYS A 81 8.32 6.66 -5.83
CA LYS A 81 8.00 5.86 -4.63
C LYS A 81 8.03 4.36 -4.94
N LEU A 82 7.57 4.00 -6.13
CA LEU A 82 7.61 2.63 -6.60
C LEU A 82 9.06 2.15 -6.76
N ALA A 83 9.92 2.96 -7.40
CA ALA A 83 11.34 2.64 -7.57
C ALA A 83 12.05 2.46 -6.21
N SER A 84 11.81 3.34 -5.25
CA SER A 84 12.34 3.19 -3.88
C SER A 84 11.86 1.91 -3.19
N LEU A 85 10.59 1.56 -3.33
CA LEU A 85 10.04 0.34 -2.74
C LEU A 85 10.60 -0.93 -3.40
N MET A 86 10.88 -0.90 -4.72
CA MET A 86 11.54 -2.01 -5.41
C MET A 86 12.99 -2.18 -4.94
N ALA A 87 13.72 -1.08 -4.74
CA ALA A 87 15.07 -1.14 -4.19
C ALA A 87 15.08 -1.72 -2.75
N ASP A 88 14.09 -1.35 -1.93
CA ASP A 88 13.90 -1.94 -0.59
C ASP A 88 13.68 -3.46 -0.65
N PHE A 89 12.92 -3.95 -1.63
CA PHE A 89 12.69 -5.39 -1.81
C PHE A 89 13.96 -6.11 -2.27
N ASP A 90 14.69 -5.54 -3.23
CA ASP A 90 15.95 -6.09 -3.74
C ASP A 90 17.01 -6.20 -2.63
N ALA A 91 17.17 -5.13 -1.83
CA ALA A 91 18.08 -5.11 -0.68
C ALA A 91 17.74 -6.17 0.39
N GLN A 92 16.49 -6.60 0.47
CA GLN A 92 16.01 -7.64 1.38
C GLN A 92 16.02 -9.05 0.77
N ALA A 93 16.54 -9.21 -0.45
CA ALA A 93 16.49 -10.45 -1.23
C ALA A 93 15.07 -11.03 -1.35
N PHE A 94 14.06 -10.14 -1.40
CA PHE A 94 12.67 -10.53 -1.59
C PHE A 94 12.39 -10.84 -3.06
N ASP A 95 11.58 -11.86 -3.32
CA ASP A 95 11.18 -12.21 -4.68
C ASP A 95 10.21 -11.17 -5.26
N VAL A 96 10.77 -10.18 -5.95
CA VAL A 96 10.06 -9.08 -6.60
C VAL A 96 9.08 -9.53 -7.69
N SER A 97 9.20 -10.76 -8.21
CA SER A 97 8.23 -11.29 -9.19
C SER A 97 6.81 -11.39 -8.63
N LEU A 98 6.68 -11.48 -7.30
CA LEU A 98 5.39 -11.51 -6.60
C LEU A 98 4.62 -10.18 -6.65
N THR A 99 5.27 -9.09 -7.04
CA THR A 99 4.65 -7.76 -7.17
C THR A 99 3.84 -7.60 -8.46
N GLY A 100 3.92 -8.56 -9.39
CA GLY A 100 3.28 -8.49 -10.70
C GLY A 100 4.05 -7.64 -11.72
N PHE A 101 5.28 -7.23 -11.41
CA PHE A 101 6.23 -6.65 -12.36
C PHE A 101 7.09 -7.71 -13.01
N ASP A 102 7.31 -7.58 -14.32
CA ASP A 102 8.26 -8.41 -15.05
C ASP A 102 9.71 -7.95 -14.80
N ALA A 103 10.67 -8.79 -15.18
CA ALA A 103 12.08 -8.51 -14.92
C ALA A 103 12.57 -7.20 -15.57
N ALA A 104 12.08 -6.87 -16.77
CA ALA A 104 12.49 -5.66 -17.47
C ALA A 104 11.92 -4.40 -16.82
N GLU A 105 10.68 -4.45 -16.34
CA GLU A 105 10.06 -3.35 -15.58
C GLU A 105 10.76 -3.13 -14.24
N VAL A 106 11.13 -4.20 -13.53
CA VAL A 106 11.90 -4.10 -12.28
C VAL A 106 13.27 -3.50 -12.54
N ASP A 107 14.01 -3.99 -13.54
CA ASP A 107 15.32 -3.45 -13.91
C ASP A 107 15.24 -1.95 -14.24
N ALA A 108 14.21 -1.52 -14.97
CA ALA A 108 13.99 -0.12 -15.29
C ALA A 108 13.75 0.74 -14.02
N LEU A 109 12.95 0.24 -13.07
CA LEU A 109 12.66 0.93 -11.81
C LEU A 109 13.91 1.03 -10.92
N LEU A 110 14.69 -0.05 -10.80
CA LEU A 110 15.93 -0.06 -10.03
C LEU A 110 16.98 0.86 -10.66
N ASN A 111 17.18 0.79 -11.97
CA ASN A 111 18.09 1.70 -12.68
C ASN A 111 17.69 3.16 -12.48
N LYS A 112 16.40 3.48 -12.48
CA LYS A 112 15.91 4.84 -12.21
C LYS A 112 16.18 5.29 -10.78
N PHE A 113 16.10 4.39 -9.80
CA PHE A 113 16.44 4.69 -8.41
C PHE A 113 17.94 5.00 -8.26
N TYR A 114 18.81 4.08 -8.71
CA TYR A 114 20.25 4.24 -8.58
C TYR A 114 20.82 5.37 -9.43
N SER A 115 20.27 5.63 -10.62
CA SER A 115 20.69 6.77 -11.45
C SER A 115 20.28 8.11 -10.85
N LYS A 116 19.22 8.15 -10.04
CA LYS A 116 18.81 9.36 -9.31
C LYS A 116 19.70 9.60 -8.09
N GLU A 117 20.05 8.55 -7.34
CA GLU A 117 21.03 8.64 -6.24
C GLU A 117 22.42 9.02 -6.77
N ALA A 118 22.85 8.47 -7.92
CA ALA A 118 24.14 8.77 -8.53
C ALA A 118 24.29 10.22 -9.06
N ILE A 119 23.20 10.99 -9.17
CA ILE A 119 23.27 12.43 -9.52
C ILE A 119 23.39 13.30 -8.26
N GLU A 120 23.04 12.77 -7.07
CA GLU A 120 23.17 13.48 -5.79
C GLU A 120 24.47 13.13 -5.02
N ASP A 121 25.26 12.15 -5.49
CA ASP A 121 26.57 11.81 -4.93
C ASP A 121 27.73 12.49 -5.71
N ASP A 122 28.08 13.71 -5.32
CA ASP A 122 29.49 14.11 -5.24
C ASP A 122 30.02 13.70 -3.85
N PHE A 123 29.92 12.39 -3.56
CA PHE A 123 30.15 11.85 -2.21
C PHE A 123 31.45 11.06 -2.16
N ASP A 124 32.39 11.61 -1.39
CA ASP A 124 33.67 11.02 -1.03
C ASP A 124 33.45 9.86 -0.03
N ALA A 125 34.07 8.73 -0.30
CA ALA A 125 33.70 7.41 0.22
C ALA A 125 34.32 7.09 1.60
N ASP A 126 34.05 7.91 2.61
CA ASP A 126 34.40 7.59 4.00
C ASP A 126 33.33 8.08 4.99
N GLU A 127 32.47 7.16 5.44
CA GLU A 127 32.06 6.97 6.86
C GLU A 127 30.63 6.39 6.97
N VAL A 128 30.55 5.05 7.04
CA VAL A 128 29.33 4.31 7.42
C VAL A 128 29.24 4.21 8.95
N SER A 129 28.30 4.93 9.60
CA SER A 129 27.76 4.53 10.91
C SER A 129 26.58 5.34 11.49
N ARG A 130 25.51 4.59 11.83
CA ARG A 130 24.50 4.79 12.91
C ARG A 130 23.39 5.84 12.72
N HIS A 131 22.12 5.41 12.78
CA HIS A 131 21.20 5.54 13.94
C HIS A 131 19.76 5.09 13.56
N ARG A 132 19.24 4.02 14.17
CA ARG A 132 18.16 3.98 15.19
C ARG A 132 16.85 4.74 14.89
N GLY A 133 15.86 3.93 14.52
CA GLY A 133 14.46 3.88 15.01
C GLY A 133 13.78 5.13 15.57
N VAL A 134 12.67 5.51 14.91
CA VAL A 134 11.62 6.34 15.52
C VAL A 134 10.25 5.79 15.10
N GLY A 135 9.56 5.13 16.02
CA GLY A 135 8.18 4.65 15.84
C GLY A 135 7.17 5.76 16.18
N TRP A 136 6.20 5.98 15.31
CA TRP A 136 5.02 6.79 15.61
C TRP A 136 3.97 5.95 16.37
N PRO A 137 3.33 6.48 17.43
CA PRO A 137 2.26 5.76 18.11
C PRO A 137 0.93 5.92 17.35
N VAL A 138 0.29 4.80 17.02
CA VAL A 138 -1.11 4.76 16.57
C VAL A 138 -1.95 4.13 17.67
N ARG A 139 -3.01 4.81 18.11
CA ARG A 139 -3.93 4.29 19.14
C ARG A 139 -4.86 3.23 18.54
N THR A 140 -4.90 2.06 19.16
CA THR A 140 -5.95 1.06 18.97
C THR A 140 -7.28 1.59 19.50
N VAL A 141 -8.33 1.56 18.67
CA VAL A 141 -9.72 1.67 19.15
C VAL A 141 -10.33 0.28 19.08
N ARG A 142 -10.52 -0.35 20.24
CA ARG A 142 -11.45 -1.49 20.36
C ARG A 142 -12.84 -0.93 20.49
N GLN A 143 -13.73 -1.23 19.55
CA GLN A 143 -15.16 -1.06 19.80
C GLN A 143 -15.69 -2.37 20.37
N SER A 144 -16.03 -2.32 21.65
CA SER A 144 -16.85 -3.31 22.34
C SER A 144 -18.26 -3.20 21.80
N LEU A 145 -18.72 -4.19 21.05
CA LEU A 145 -20.16 -4.41 20.90
C LEU A 145 -20.66 -5.02 22.20
N ALA A 146 -21.10 -4.16 23.12
CA ALA A 146 -22.00 -4.58 24.17
C ALA A 146 -23.37 -4.81 23.51
N ALA A 147 -23.76 -6.08 23.40
CA ALA A 147 -25.15 -6.44 23.24
C ALA A 147 -25.83 -6.30 24.60
N GLY A 148 -26.93 -5.55 24.67
CA GLY A 148 -27.83 -5.45 25.82
C GLY A 148 -28.09 -4.03 26.29
#